data_AF-A0A8T5SQP5-F1
#
_entry.id   AF-A0A8T5SQP5-F1
#
_cell.length_a   1.000
_cell.length_b   1.000
_cell.length_c   1.000
_cell.angle_alpha   90.00
_cell.angle_beta   90.00
_cell.angle_gamma   90.00
#
_symmetry.space_group_name_H-M   'P 1'
#
loop_
_entity.id
_entity.type
_entity.pdbx_description
1 polymer ?
#
loop_
_entity_poly.entity_id
_entity_poly.type
_entity_poly.pdbx_seq_one_letter_code
_entity_poly.pdbx_strand_id
1 'polypeptide(L)'
;MERLYESIPESMGELLLDAAKEVRKSKRVFAFSHIDADGISALAIITLMLEREEKEFEWKNVHQINSESIVQMEEDIRKYKPDLVILSDFGTGQIELVKQHLVSIESVKSVIILDHHLPPNDSPESMQDDIPSKLIEVNPGLHGLSGSTDLSGAGTAFLLAVFVSPNNVDLSELAIV
;
A
#
# COMPACT_ATOMS: atom_id res chain seq x y z
N MET A 1 -2.63 -19.16 -11.17
CA MET A 1 -1.66 -18.64 -10.19
C MET A 1 -0.23 -18.65 -10.72
N GLU A 2 0.33 -19.77 -11.18
CA GLU A 2 1.72 -19.81 -11.72
C GLU A 2 2.02 -18.71 -12.76
N ARG A 3 1.17 -18.55 -13.77
CA ARG A 3 1.33 -17.49 -14.79
C ARG A 3 1.30 -16.05 -14.24
N LEU A 4 0.62 -15.82 -13.12
CA LEU A 4 0.59 -14.49 -12.49
C LEU A 4 1.95 -14.18 -11.86
N TYR A 5 2.50 -15.12 -11.10
CA TYR A 5 3.81 -14.95 -10.47
C TYR A 5 4.94 -14.81 -11.50
N GLU A 6 4.85 -15.51 -12.64
CA GLU A 6 5.81 -15.38 -13.75
C GLU A 6 5.81 -13.98 -14.40
N SER A 7 4.70 -13.24 -14.28
CA SER A 7 4.57 -11.89 -14.86
C SER A 7 5.03 -10.76 -13.94
N ILE A 8 5.34 -11.06 -12.68
CA ILE A 8 5.75 -10.08 -11.67
C ILE A 8 7.29 -9.97 -11.68
N PRO A 9 7.87 -8.77 -11.86
CA PRO A 9 9.31 -8.57 -11.70
C PRO A 9 9.79 -9.08 -10.34
N GLU A 10 10.92 -9.80 -10.30
CA GLU A 10 11.44 -10.45 -9.09
C GLU A 10 11.57 -9.46 -7.92
N SER A 11 12.11 -8.27 -8.19
CA SER A 11 12.27 -7.20 -7.19
C SER A 11 10.94 -6.69 -6.63
N MET A 12 9.88 -6.65 -7.43
CA MET A 12 8.53 -6.32 -6.94
C MET A 12 7.94 -7.46 -6.12
N GLY A 13 8.20 -8.70 -6.55
CA GLY A 13 7.77 -9.91 -5.85
C GLY A 13 8.36 -10.03 -4.44
N GLU A 14 9.62 -9.65 -4.25
CA GLU A 14 10.26 -9.61 -2.92
C GLU A 14 9.57 -8.60 -1.99
N LEU A 15 9.26 -7.40 -2.48
CA LEU A 15 8.53 -6.38 -1.71
C LEU A 15 7.11 -6.83 -1.36
N LEU A 16 6.42 -7.48 -2.29
CA LEU A 16 5.10 -8.08 -2.03
C LEU A 16 5.18 -9.19 -0.96
N LEU A 17 6.24 -10.01 -0.96
CA LEU A 17 6.46 -11.01 0.09
C LEU A 17 6.70 -10.37 1.45
N ASP A 18 7.47 -9.30 1.51
CA ASP A 18 7.75 -8.58 2.76
C ASP A 18 6.52 -7.84 3.28
N ALA A 19 5.78 -7.15 2.40
CA ALA A 19 4.50 -6.54 2.72
C ALA A 19 3.50 -7.59 3.25
N ALA A 20 3.42 -8.76 2.61
CA ALA A 20 2.55 -9.84 3.06
C ALA A 20 2.98 -10.42 4.44
N LYS A 21 4.29 -10.45 4.74
CA LYS A 21 4.75 -10.83 6.10
C LYS A 21 4.30 -9.81 7.14
N GLU A 22 4.40 -8.52 6.85
CA GLU A 22 3.97 -7.47 7.77
C GLU A 22 2.45 -7.46 7.98
N VAL A 23 1.66 -7.69 6.92
CA VAL A 23 0.20 -7.92 7.06
C VAL A 23 -0.10 -9.12 7.96
N ARG A 24 0.59 -10.26 7.78
CA ARG A 24 0.34 -11.45 8.62
C ARG A 24 0.72 -11.22 10.09
N LYS A 25 1.81 -10.50 10.36
CA LYS A 25 2.27 -10.19 11.73
C LYS A 25 1.46 -9.11 12.44
N SER A 26 0.81 -8.22 11.68
CA SER A 26 0.05 -7.11 12.22
C SER A 26 -1.15 -7.60 13.04
N LYS A 27 -1.61 -6.76 13.96
CA LYS A 27 -2.86 -6.98 14.70
C LYS A 27 -3.87 -5.88 14.41
N ARG A 28 -3.39 -4.63 14.38
CA ARG A 28 -4.19 -3.45 14.11
C ARG A 28 -3.72 -2.73 12.86
N VAL A 29 -4.61 -2.63 11.89
CA VAL A 29 -4.32 -2.00 10.60
C VAL A 29 -5.15 -0.73 10.41
N PHE A 30 -4.55 0.33 9.88
CA PHE A 30 -5.31 1.47 9.40
C PHE A 30 -5.03 1.65 7.89
N ALA A 31 -6.06 1.42 7.08
CA ALA A 31 -5.98 1.55 5.64
C ALA A 31 -6.50 2.91 5.17
N PHE A 32 -5.74 3.59 4.33
CA PHE A 32 -6.16 4.81 3.65
C PHE A 32 -6.12 4.60 2.14
N SER A 33 -7.07 5.18 1.44
CA SER A 33 -7.11 5.05 -0.02
C SER A 33 -7.70 6.27 -0.71
N HIS A 34 -7.41 6.43 -1.99
CA HIS A 34 -7.99 7.50 -2.79
C HIS A 34 -9.53 7.37 -2.90
N ILE A 35 -10.21 8.43 -3.36
CA ILE A 35 -11.69 8.50 -3.37
C ILE A 35 -12.31 8.17 -4.74
N ASP A 36 -11.51 7.82 -5.74
CA ASP A 36 -12.01 7.42 -7.06
C ASP A 36 -12.23 5.90 -7.16
N ALA A 37 -12.52 5.41 -8.37
CA ALA A 37 -12.83 4.01 -8.60
C ALA A 37 -11.63 3.07 -8.30
N ASP A 38 -10.41 3.48 -8.64
CA ASP A 38 -9.22 2.67 -8.44
C ASP A 38 -8.91 2.57 -6.93
N GLY A 39 -8.89 3.70 -6.22
CA GLY A 39 -8.73 3.74 -4.76
C GLY A 39 -9.85 3.02 -3.99
N ILE A 40 -11.13 3.24 -4.34
CA ILE A 40 -12.23 2.54 -3.66
C ILE A 40 -12.13 1.02 -3.86
N SER A 41 -11.77 0.57 -5.06
CA SER A 41 -11.60 -0.86 -5.35
C SER A 41 -10.39 -1.43 -4.62
N ALA A 42 -9.26 -0.71 -4.61
CA ALA A 42 -8.08 -1.07 -3.83
C ALA A 42 -8.41 -1.21 -2.34
N LEU A 43 -9.14 -0.25 -1.78
CA LEU A 43 -9.52 -0.30 -0.37
C LEU A 43 -10.45 -1.47 -0.06
N ALA A 44 -11.41 -1.77 -0.94
CA ALA A 44 -12.30 -2.93 -0.78
C ALA A 44 -11.52 -4.26 -0.79
N ILE A 45 -10.53 -4.39 -1.69
CA ILE A 45 -9.63 -5.56 -1.71
C ILE A 45 -8.86 -5.68 -0.39
N ILE A 46 -8.29 -4.56 0.09
CA ILE A 46 -7.52 -4.53 1.34
C ILE A 46 -8.41 -4.91 2.53
N THR A 47 -9.61 -4.34 2.66
CA THR A 47 -10.49 -4.62 3.80
C THR A 47 -10.98 -6.07 3.79
N LEU A 48 -11.37 -6.62 2.63
CA LEU A 48 -11.76 -8.03 2.50
C LEU A 48 -10.61 -8.99 2.82
N MET A 49 -9.38 -8.67 2.39
CA MET A 49 -8.18 -9.41 2.77
C MET A 49 -7.98 -9.37 4.29
N LEU A 50 -8.07 -8.19 4.91
CA LEU A 50 -7.88 -8.01 6.35
C LEU A 50 -8.95 -8.72 7.18
N GLU A 51 -10.20 -8.74 6.72
CA GLU A 51 -11.29 -9.51 7.35
C GLU A 51 -10.98 -11.02 7.34
N ARG A 52 -10.50 -11.55 6.21
CA ARG A 52 -10.13 -12.97 6.08
C ARG A 52 -8.94 -13.36 6.94
N GLU A 53 -8.02 -12.43 7.17
CA GLU A 53 -6.87 -12.60 8.06
C GLU A 53 -7.19 -12.24 9.53
N GLU A 54 -8.47 -12.02 9.85
CA GLU A 54 -9.01 -11.73 11.19
C GLU A 54 -8.30 -10.54 11.88
N LYS A 55 -8.00 -9.49 11.11
CA LYS A 55 -7.35 -8.28 11.63
C LYS A 55 -8.35 -7.30 12.23
N GLU A 56 -7.93 -6.57 13.26
CA GLU A 56 -8.65 -5.37 13.70
C GLU A 56 -8.26 -4.23 12.77
N PHE A 57 -9.21 -3.60 12.08
CA PHE A 57 -8.87 -2.51 11.17
C PHE A 57 -9.88 -1.36 11.16
N GLU A 58 -9.35 -0.18 10.85
CA GLU A 58 -10.10 1.01 10.47
C GLU A 58 -9.69 1.39 9.06
N TRP A 59 -10.57 2.10 8.35
CA TRP A 59 -10.27 2.59 7.01
C TRP A 59 -10.83 3.99 6.77
N LYS A 60 -10.20 4.71 5.84
CA LYS A 60 -10.66 6.05 5.45
C LYS A 60 -10.27 6.37 4.02
N ASN A 61 -11.22 6.79 3.19
CA ASN A 61 -10.89 7.39 1.92
C ASN A 61 -10.42 8.84 2.09
N VAL A 62 -9.38 9.23 1.36
CA VAL A 62 -8.73 10.53 1.41
C VAL A 62 -8.55 11.03 -0.02
N HIS A 63 -8.96 12.26 -0.30
CA HIS A 63 -8.89 12.79 -1.67
C HIS A 63 -7.46 12.92 -2.20
N GLN A 64 -6.50 13.27 -1.34
CA GLN A 64 -5.08 13.36 -1.69
C GLN A 64 -4.26 13.53 -0.41
N ILE A 65 -2.98 13.14 -0.44
CA ILE A 65 -2.03 13.51 0.62
C ILE A 65 -1.51 14.91 0.36
N ASN A 66 -1.78 15.82 1.29
CA ASN A 66 -1.25 17.19 1.34
C ASN A 66 -0.94 17.56 2.80
N SER A 67 -0.45 18.78 3.03
CA SER A 67 -0.05 19.24 4.37
C SER A 67 -1.16 19.18 5.43
N GLU A 68 -2.44 19.28 5.03
CA GLU A 68 -3.57 19.22 5.96
C GLU A 68 -4.00 17.76 6.18
N SER A 69 -4.18 16.99 5.10
CA SER A 69 -4.65 15.61 5.21
C SER A 69 -3.65 14.69 5.89
N ILE A 70 -2.34 14.90 5.71
CA ILE A 70 -1.32 14.09 6.40
C ILE A 70 -1.33 14.31 7.92
N VAL A 71 -1.59 15.53 8.37
CA VAL A 71 -1.73 15.85 9.80
C VAL A 71 -2.99 15.18 10.36
N GLN A 72 -4.10 15.21 9.62
CA GLN A 72 -5.32 14.52 10.05
C GLN A 72 -5.12 13.00 10.11
N MET A 73 -4.40 12.42 9.14
CA MET A 73 -4.04 11.00 9.14
C MET A 73 -3.17 10.65 10.36
N GLU A 74 -2.17 11.47 10.67
CA GLU A 74 -1.33 11.31 11.85
C GLU A 74 -2.17 11.31 13.14
N GLU A 75 -3.11 12.25 13.29
CA GLU A 75 -4.02 12.30 14.43
C GLU A 75 -4.89 11.04 14.55
N ASP A 76 -5.48 10.61 13.42
CA ASP A 76 -6.31 9.41 13.34
C ASP A 76 -5.50 8.16 13.74
N ILE A 77 -4.26 8.05 13.25
CA ILE A 77 -3.32 6.96 13.59
C ILE A 77 -2.93 7.02 15.07
N ARG A 78 -2.61 8.20 15.62
CA ARG A 78 -2.27 8.35 17.05
C ARG A 78 -3.43 7.97 17.97
N LYS A 79 -4.67 8.21 17.52
CA LYS A 79 -5.89 7.84 18.24
C LYS A 79 -6.17 6.33 18.18
N TYR A 80 -6.14 5.75 16.99
CA TYR A 80 -6.44 4.33 16.78
C TYR A 80 -5.30 3.39 17.24
N LYS A 81 -4.05 3.87 17.15
CA LYS A 81 -2.80 3.18 17.48
C LYS A 81 -2.62 1.85 16.70
N PRO A 82 -2.66 1.88 15.35
CA PRO A 82 -2.36 0.71 14.55
C PRO A 82 -0.87 0.36 14.64
N ASP A 83 -0.56 -0.92 14.40
CA ASP A 83 0.80 -1.39 14.20
C ASP A 83 1.22 -1.46 12.73
N LEU A 84 0.24 -1.47 11.81
CA LEU A 84 0.44 -1.37 10.37
C LEU A 84 -0.43 -0.27 9.76
N VAL A 85 0.15 0.54 8.89
CA VAL A 85 -0.59 1.50 8.05
C VAL A 85 -0.46 1.07 6.60
N ILE A 86 -1.58 1.04 5.87
CA ILE A 86 -1.59 0.76 4.43
C ILE A 86 -2.12 1.98 3.70
N LEU A 87 -1.37 2.50 2.74
CA LEU A 87 -1.78 3.54 1.81
C LEU A 87 -1.99 2.89 0.45
N SER A 88 -3.08 3.22 -0.22
CA SER A 88 -3.39 2.66 -1.54
C SER A 88 -3.85 3.73 -2.52
N ASP A 89 -3.43 3.61 -3.77
CA ASP A 89 -3.71 4.55 -4.86
C ASP A 89 -3.20 6.00 -4.60
N PHE A 90 -2.23 6.12 -3.69
CA PHE A 90 -1.42 7.30 -3.48
C PHE A 90 -0.24 6.97 -2.55
N GLY A 91 0.67 7.93 -2.39
CA GLY A 91 1.74 7.89 -1.40
C GLY A 91 3.13 7.98 -2.01
N THR A 92 3.34 7.47 -3.23
CA THR A 92 4.63 7.52 -3.92
C THR A 92 5.09 8.96 -4.10
N GLY A 93 4.21 9.84 -4.58
CA GLY A 93 4.52 11.26 -4.78
C GLY A 93 4.73 12.06 -3.49
N GLN A 94 4.34 11.51 -2.33
CA GLN A 94 4.35 12.19 -1.03
C GLN A 94 5.18 11.41 0.01
N ILE A 95 6.13 10.59 -0.44
CA ILE A 95 6.90 9.69 0.41
C ILE A 95 7.57 10.40 1.59
N GLU A 96 8.08 11.61 1.39
CA GLU A 96 8.72 12.40 2.45
C GLU A 96 7.73 12.83 3.54
N LEU A 97 6.49 13.19 3.18
CA LEU A 97 5.44 13.46 4.16
C LEU A 97 5.07 12.19 4.93
N VAL A 98 5.00 11.04 4.25
CA VAL A 98 4.72 9.74 4.88
C VAL A 98 5.82 9.36 5.88
N LYS A 99 7.10 9.52 5.50
CA LYS A 99 8.26 9.27 6.39
C LYS A 99 8.20 10.15 7.64
N GLN A 100 7.95 11.44 7.47
CA GLN A 100 7.95 12.42 8.57
C GLN A 100 6.78 12.21 9.54
N HIS A 101 5.58 11.99 9.02
CA HIS A 101 4.35 12.00 9.82
C HIS A 101 3.87 10.62 10.25
N LEU A 102 4.07 9.57 9.45
CA LEU A 102 3.48 8.25 9.71
C LEU A 102 4.49 7.25 10.26
N VAL A 103 5.67 7.16 9.64
CA VAL A 103 6.73 6.20 10.04
C VAL A 103 7.32 6.53 11.41
N SER A 104 7.34 7.82 11.78
CA SER A 104 7.85 8.32 13.06
C SER A 104 6.93 8.01 14.26
N ILE A 105 5.68 7.57 14.01
CA ILE A 105 4.72 7.27 15.07
C ILE A 105 5.11 5.97 15.78
N GLU A 106 5.22 6.02 17.11
CA GLU A 106 5.68 4.89 17.94
C GLU A 106 4.87 3.60 17.76
N SER A 107 3.54 3.71 17.64
CA SER A 107 2.68 2.53 17.46
C SER A 107 2.91 1.85 16.11
N VAL A 108 3.32 2.61 15.09
CA VAL A 108 3.48 2.13 13.71
C VAL A 108 4.81 1.38 13.58
N LYS A 109 4.68 0.08 13.30
CA LYS A 109 5.81 -0.82 13.05
C LYS A 109 6.15 -0.91 11.58
N SER A 110 5.14 -0.84 10.71
CA SER A 110 5.34 -0.80 9.27
C SER A 110 4.31 0.12 8.58
N VAL A 111 4.72 0.70 7.47
CA VAL A 111 3.87 1.41 6.52
C VAL A 111 4.03 0.74 5.16
N ILE A 112 2.93 0.38 4.51
CA ILE A 112 2.91 -0.17 3.16
C ILE A 112 2.27 0.86 2.24
N ILE A 113 2.92 1.18 1.12
CA ILE A 113 2.37 2.00 0.04
C ILE A 113 2.10 1.07 -1.15
N LEU A 114 0.87 1.06 -1.65
CA LEU A 114 0.41 0.32 -2.82
C LEU A 114 -0.06 1.35 -3.85
N ASP A 115 0.82 1.75 -4.75
CA ASP A 115 0.58 2.88 -5.65
C ASP A 115 1.04 2.52 -7.06
N HIS A 116 0.60 3.29 -8.05
CA HIS A 116 0.95 3.14 -9.46
C HIS A 116 1.29 4.48 -10.13
N HIS A 117 1.13 5.59 -9.42
CA HIS A 117 1.50 6.90 -9.90
C HIS A 117 3.01 7.00 -10.17
N LEU A 118 3.37 7.88 -11.11
CA LEU A 118 4.78 8.11 -11.41
C LEU A 118 5.52 8.63 -10.17
N PRO A 119 6.71 8.07 -9.87
CA PRO A 119 7.62 8.67 -8.91
C PRO A 119 7.92 10.13 -9.28
N PRO A 120 8.19 11.01 -8.29
CA PRO A 120 8.58 12.38 -8.59
C PRO A 120 9.77 12.42 -9.54
N ASN A 121 9.69 13.20 -10.62
CA ASN A 121 10.74 13.31 -11.67
C ASN A 121 12.14 13.69 -11.14
N ASP A 122 12.20 14.30 -9.95
CA ASP A 122 13.43 14.74 -9.27
C ASP A 122 13.77 13.88 -8.05
N SER A 123 13.25 12.65 -7.95
CA SER A 123 13.77 11.70 -6.95
C SER A 123 15.10 11.17 -7.49
N PRO A 124 16.27 11.65 -7.01
CA PRO A 124 17.52 11.04 -7.40
C PRO A 124 17.47 9.56 -7.02
N GLU A 125 18.20 8.69 -7.73
CA GLU A 125 18.37 7.28 -7.35
C GLU A 125 18.76 7.15 -5.86
N SER A 126 19.45 8.15 -5.30
CA SER A 126 19.80 8.28 -3.88
C SER A 126 18.65 8.56 -2.91
N MET A 127 17.43 8.86 -3.37
CA MET A 127 16.23 8.99 -2.52
C MET A 127 15.53 7.65 -2.28
N GLN A 128 15.83 6.62 -3.08
CA GLN A 128 15.49 5.23 -2.77
C GLN A 128 16.41 4.63 -1.69
N ASP A 129 17.65 5.11 -1.58
CA ASP A 129 18.64 4.61 -0.60
C ASP A 129 18.30 4.97 0.87
N ASP A 130 17.37 5.90 1.11
CA ASP A 130 17.00 6.40 2.44
C ASP A 130 15.52 6.12 2.78
N ILE A 131 15.01 4.98 2.31
CA ILE A 131 13.71 4.44 2.73
C ILE A 131 13.89 3.80 4.12
N PRO A 132 13.19 4.28 5.16
CA PRO A 132 13.27 3.67 6.49
C PRO A 132 12.88 2.19 6.42
N SER A 133 13.54 1.33 7.20
CA SER A 133 13.27 -0.12 7.23
C SER A 133 11.82 -0.51 7.57
N LYS A 134 11.02 0.44 8.06
CA LYS A 134 9.59 0.27 8.33
C LYS A 134 8.69 0.54 7.12
N LEU A 135 9.18 1.17 6.07
CA LEU A 135 8.40 1.60 4.91
C LEU A 135 8.64 0.62 3.75
N ILE A 136 7.56 0.05 3.23
CA ILE A 136 7.57 -0.84 2.06
C ILE A 136 6.72 -0.16 0.98
N GLU A 137 7.32 0.14 -0.16
CA GLU A 137 6.62 0.73 -1.31
C GLU A 137 6.54 -0.29 -2.44
N VAL A 138 5.33 -0.66 -2.83
CA VAL A 138 5.07 -1.48 -4.02
C VAL A 138 4.48 -0.56 -5.07
N ASN A 139 5.31 -0.18 -6.03
CA ASN A 139 4.89 0.60 -7.19
C ASN A 139 5.47 0.00 -8.48
N PRO A 140 4.64 -0.39 -9.46
CA PRO A 140 5.09 -1.01 -10.72
C PRO A 140 6.10 -0.14 -11.48
N GLY A 141 5.98 1.19 -11.38
CA GLY A 141 6.89 2.15 -12.01
C GLY A 141 8.35 1.99 -11.56
N LEU A 142 8.60 1.53 -10.34
CA LEU A 142 9.94 1.28 -9.80
C LEU A 142 10.55 -0.04 -10.31
N HIS A 143 9.76 -0.87 -11.01
CA HIS A 143 10.15 -2.20 -11.48
C HIS A 143 10.03 -2.35 -13.00
N GLY A 144 9.98 -1.23 -13.74
CA GLY A 144 9.94 -1.23 -15.20
C GLY A 144 8.56 -1.54 -15.79
N LEU A 145 7.50 -1.49 -14.99
CA LEU A 145 6.11 -1.62 -15.42
C LEU A 145 5.42 -0.26 -15.46
N SER A 146 4.48 -0.09 -16.37
CA SER A 146 3.68 1.13 -16.51
C SER A 146 2.47 1.09 -15.58
N GLY A 147 2.40 2.02 -14.63
CA GLY A 147 1.20 2.19 -13.79
C GLY A 147 -0.06 2.59 -14.58
N SER A 148 0.11 3.14 -15.79
CA SER A 148 -1.03 3.57 -16.62
C SER A 148 -1.62 2.45 -17.48
N THR A 149 -0.89 1.35 -17.70
CA THR A 149 -1.30 0.29 -18.66
C THR A 149 -1.14 -1.13 -18.13
N ASP A 150 -0.20 -1.35 -17.21
CA ASP A 150 0.19 -2.70 -16.79
C ASP A 150 -0.41 -3.06 -15.43
N LEU A 151 -0.48 -2.11 -14.49
CA LEU A 151 -1.01 -2.36 -13.15
C LEU A 151 -1.53 -1.08 -12.47
N SER A 152 -2.79 -1.08 -12.02
CA SER A 152 -3.43 0.02 -11.30
C SER A 152 -3.20 -0.04 -9.78
N GLY A 153 -3.71 0.94 -9.01
CA GLY A 153 -3.74 0.91 -7.55
C GLY A 153 -4.55 -0.27 -6.99
N ALA A 154 -5.70 -0.59 -7.58
CA ALA A 154 -6.46 -1.80 -7.24
C ALA A 154 -5.69 -3.07 -7.65
N GLY A 155 -4.95 -3.03 -8.75
CA GLY A 155 -4.06 -4.11 -9.17
C GLY A 155 -2.95 -4.41 -8.15
N THR A 156 -2.25 -3.39 -7.64
CA THR A 156 -1.21 -3.56 -6.61
C THR A 156 -1.80 -4.07 -5.30
N ALA A 157 -2.97 -3.58 -4.89
CA ALA A 157 -3.73 -4.10 -3.75
C ALA A 157 -4.11 -5.58 -3.90
N PHE A 158 -4.55 -5.99 -5.09
CA PHE A 158 -4.85 -7.38 -5.40
C PHE A 158 -3.62 -8.28 -5.33
N LEU A 159 -2.48 -7.84 -5.88
CA LEU A 159 -1.23 -8.59 -5.77
C LEU A 159 -0.84 -8.80 -4.31
N LEU A 160 -0.91 -7.75 -3.47
CA LEU A 160 -0.65 -7.92 -2.04
C LEU A 160 -1.60 -8.96 -1.43
N ALA A 161 -2.90 -8.86 -1.71
CA ALA A 161 -3.91 -9.77 -1.17
C ALA A 161 -3.62 -11.23 -1.50
N VAL A 162 -3.24 -11.51 -2.75
CA VAL A 162 -2.83 -12.84 -3.20
C VAL A 162 -1.54 -13.33 -2.53
N PHE A 163 -0.56 -12.44 -2.33
CA PHE A 163 0.69 -12.78 -1.64
C PHE A 163 0.47 -13.03 -0.15
N VAL A 164 -0.54 -12.41 0.47
CA VAL A 164 -1.01 -12.70 1.83
C VAL A 164 -1.70 -14.05 1.89
N SER A 165 -2.60 -14.34 0.95
CA SER A 165 -3.26 -15.64 0.85
C SER A 165 -3.74 -15.90 -0.58
N PRO A 166 -3.43 -17.07 -1.17
CA PRO A 166 -3.89 -17.42 -2.52
C PRO A 166 -5.42 -17.53 -2.62
N ASN A 167 -6.13 -17.63 -1.49
CA ASN A 167 -7.58 -17.64 -1.45
C ASN A 167 -8.20 -16.28 -1.83
N ASN A 168 -7.40 -15.21 -1.87
CA ASN A 168 -7.84 -13.87 -2.30
C ASN A 168 -7.91 -13.69 -3.83
N VAL A 169 -7.67 -14.75 -4.61
CA VAL A 169 -7.77 -14.70 -6.07
C VAL A 169 -9.16 -14.30 -6.58
N ASP A 170 -10.21 -14.58 -5.79
CA ASP A 170 -11.58 -14.19 -6.08
C ASP A 170 -11.82 -12.67 -6.01
N LEU A 171 -10.93 -11.91 -5.37
CA LEU A 171 -10.96 -10.45 -5.35
C LEU A 171 -10.50 -9.83 -6.68
N SER A 172 -10.09 -10.64 -7.66
CA SER A 172 -9.68 -10.16 -8.99
C SER A 172 -10.77 -9.38 -9.71
N GLU A 173 -12.06 -9.66 -9.43
CA GLU A 173 -13.17 -8.90 -10.02
C GLU A 173 -13.14 -7.43 -9.60
N LEU A 174 -12.73 -7.13 -8.37
CA LEU A 174 -12.58 -5.74 -7.87
C LEU A 174 -11.36 -5.06 -8.49
N ALA A 175 -10.31 -5.82 -8.81
CA ALA A 175 -9.07 -5.27 -9.36
C ALA A 175 -9.19 -4.76 -10.81
N ILE A 176 -10.31 -5.07 -11.48
CA ILE A 176 -10.56 -4.77 -12.90
C ILE A 176 -11.58 -3.64 -13.10
N VAL A 177 -12.30 -3.24 -12.02
CA VAL A 177 -13.42 -2.26 -12.06
C VAL A 177 -12.99 -0.90 -12.60
#